data_AF-A0AAU9XT22-F1
#
_entry.id   AF-A0AAU9XT22-F1
#
_cell.length_a   1.000
_cell.length_b   1.000
_cell.length_c   1.000
_cell.angle_alpha   90.00
_cell.angle_beta   90.00
_cell.angle_gamma   90.00
#
_symmetry.space_group_name_H-M   'P 1'
#
loop_
_entity.id
_entity.type
_entity.pdbx_description
1 polymer ?
#
loop_
_entity_poly.entity_id
_entity_poly.type
_entity_poly.pdbx_seq_one_letter_code
_entity_poly.pdbx_strand_id
1 'polypeptide(L)'
;SLKFFHVSDVHLDPFYNKAADVSTYCQGSGSTADYEAPYGRVGCDSPLALWKIALLGMKEEGQSAEFMMLSGDSSAHGLTDDHGSPKVLKAMSMVASEAHKVFPDIPIFPAIGNNDLPGHYILPNNSDWYKTVLSYWAPLILCSHCPRSVEKPTTMEELAKTFLEGGYYKVNIAGGKMILLVLNTMYWNNNWYTNDLVKQIAETQMQRFKDQLQLAKDQKKRVLIMSHIPPGGDPYDGSYFWHKQYLIPYASLTAGQFHDVVAGNTRIQQRKLCAAVRNSICNSFFLFSLVEFAHPVWKFDSTFSRKYPSKHKLIDADRIDELNHKLISQTEGRYWNEYMPSTTSHYQLGSYDRFALYCVMRYVSEDDFQKCHEKFKVSGG
;
A
#
# COMPACT_ATOMS: atom_id res chain seq x y z
N SER A 1 23.28 -2.40 0.13
CA SER A 1 22.05 -1.87 -0.47
C SER A 1 20.91 -2.63 0.15
N LEU A 2 19.92 -1.93 0.72
CA LEU A 2 18.76 -2.53 1.39
C LEU A 2 17.78 -3.02 0.32
N LYS A 3 17.35 -4.28 0.41
CA LYS A 3 16.33 -4.85 -0.48
C LYS A 3 15.16 -5.35 0.34
N PHE A 4 13.94 -5.11 -0.13
CA PHE A 4 12.72 -5.54 0.54
C PHE A 4 11.59 -5.70 -0.47
N PHE A 5 10.60 -6.50 -0.11
CA PHE A 5 9.35 -6.58 -0.86
C PHE A 5 8.39 -5.47 -0.42
N HIS A 6 7.63 -4.92 -1.36
CA HIS A 6 6.47 -4.09 -1.04
C HIS A 6 5.25 -4.67 -1.76
N VAL A 7 4.37 -5.25 -0.97
CA VAL A 7 3.09 -5.82 -1.39
C VAL A 7 1.99 -4.97 -0.79
N SER A 8 0.84 -4.92 -1.45
CA SER A 8 -0.34 -4.25 -0.94
C SER A 8 -1.60 -4.91 -1.49
N ASP A 9 -2.78 -4.45 -1.09
CA ASP A 9 -4.11 -4.69 -1.71
C ASP A 9 -4.26 -6.13 -2.23
N VAL A 10 -3.96 -7.09 -1.35
CA VAL A 10 -4.08 -8.51 -1.67
C VAL A 10 -5.54 -8.84 -1.94
N HIS A 11 -6.45 -8.20 -1.19
CA HIS A 11 -7.89 -8.40 -1.26
C HIS A 11 -8.24 -9.89 -1.34
N LEU A 12 -7.81 -10.66 -0.35
CA LEU A 12 -8.09 -12.08 -0.31
C LEU A 12 -9.58 -12.29 -0.06
N ASP A 13 -10.25 -12.99 -0.96
CA ASP A 13 -11.58 -13.54 -0.76
C ASP A 13 -11.48 -15.02 -0.31
N PRO A 14 -11.75 -15.33 0.98
CA PRO A 14 -11.76 -16.70 1.48
C PRO A 14 -12.89 -17.57 0.92
N PHE A 15 -13.84 -16.97 0.19
CA PHE A 15 -15.06 -17.60 -0.32
C PHE A 15 -15.10 -17.67 -1.85
N TYR A 16 -14.01 -17.27 -2.50
CA TYR A 16 -13.89 -17.32 -3.96
C TYR A 16 -14.18 -18.72 -4.50
N ASN A 17 -15.08 -18.79 -5.46
CA ASN A 17 -15.39 -19.98 -6.25
C ASN A 17 -14.91 -19.77 -7.69
N LYS A 18 -13.96 -20.60 -8.11
CA LYS A 18 -13.37 -20.59 -9.47
C LYS A 18 -14.40 -20.77 -10.59
N ALA A 19 -15.53 -21.40 -10.32
CA ALA A 19 -16.60 -21.64 -11.28
C ALA A 19 -17.74 -20.61 -11.20
N ALA A 20 -17.62 -19.60 -10.31
CA ALA A 20 -18.61 -18.54 -10.17
C ALA A 20 -18.26 -17.32 -11.03
N ASP A 21 -19.30 -16.67 -11.55
CA ASP A 21 -19.20 -15.45 -12.36
C ASP A 21 -19.11 -14.18 -11.50
N VAL A 22 -18.61 -13.10 -12.10
CA VAL A 22 -18.50 -11.76 -11.50
C VAL A 22 -19.85 -11.24 -11.01
N SER A 23 -20.96 -11.58 -11.70
CA SER A 23 -22.32 -11.21 -11.28
C SER A 23 -22.70 -11.72 -9.88
N THR A 24 -22.00 -12.76 -9.40
CA THR A 24 -22.15 -13.35 -8.06
C THR A 24 -21.00 -12.99 -7.12
N TYR A 25 -20.22 -11.95 -7.45
CA TYR A 25 -18.97 -11.58 -6.78
C TYR A 25 -17.95 -12.74 -6.73
N CYS A 26 -18.02 -13.66 -7.71
CA CYS A 26 -17.27 -14.93 -7.71
C CYS A 26 -17.46 -15.77 -6.44
N GLN A 27 -18.61 -15.70 -5.79
CA GLN A 27 -18.94 -16.50 -4.60
C GLN A 27 -20.13 -17.44 -4.85
N GLY A 28 -20.40 -18.31 -3.89
CA GLY A 28 -21.56 -19.23 -3.88
C GLY A 28 -21.23 -20.66 -4.32
N SER A 29 -22.22 -21.53 -4.24
CA SER A 29 -22.11 -22.95 -4.60
C SER A 29 -22.68 -23.19 -5.99
N GLY A 30 -21.83 -23.55 -6.95
CA GLY A 30 -22.25 -23.90 -8.31
C GLY A 30 -21.29 -23.42 -9.38
N SER A 31 -21.61 -23.76 -10.63
CA SER A 31 -20.93 -23.25 -11.83
C SER A 31 -21.85 -22.25 -12.51
N THR A 32 -21.55 -20.97 -12.36
CA THR A 32 -22.29 -19.87 -13.02
C THR A 32 -21.45 -19.16 -14.08
N ALA A 33 -20.15 -19.42 -14.13
CA ALA A 33 -19.26 -18.91 -15.16
C ALA A 33 -19.07 -19.91 -16.32
N ASP A 34 -18.70 -19.37 -17.48
CA ASP A 34 -18.42 -20.14 -18.70
C ASP A 34 -17.11 -20.95 -18.65
N TYR A 35 -16.22 -20.63 -17.71
CA TYR A 35 -14.94 -21.32 -17.51
C TYR A 35 -14.49 -21.27 -16.04
N GLU A 36 -13.69 -22.24 -15.61
CA GLU A 36 -13.06 -22.20 -14.28
C GLU A 36 -11.84 -21.27 -14.27
N ALA A 37 -11.78 -20.38 -13.28
CA ALA A 37 -10.70 -19.40 -13.13
C ALA A 37 -9.99 -19.59 -11.77
N PRO A 38 -9.14 -20.63 -11.61
CA PRO A 38 -8.56 -21.00 -10.30
C PRO A 38 -7.68 -19.91 -9.69
N TYR A 39 -7.14 -18.99 -10.49
CA TYR A 39 -6.24 -17.93 -10.06
C TYR A 39 -6.88 -16.54 -10.06
N GLY A 40 -8.21 -16.46 -10.15
CA GLY A 40 -8.97 -15.22 -10.05
C GLY A 40 -9.74 -14.93 -11.33
N ARG A 41 -10.63 -13.95 -11.29
CA ARG A 41 -11.40 -13.44 -12.44
C ARG A 41 -11.39 -11.92 -12.37
N VAL A 42 -11.16 -11.24 -13.49
CA VAL A 42 -11.27 -9.77 -13.52
C VAL A 42 -12.68 -9.37 -13.10
N GLY A 43 -12.78 -8.40 -12.18
CA GLY A 43 -14.04 -8.02 -11.54
C GLY A 43 -14.29 -8.70 -10.19
N CYS A 44 -13.45 -9.66 -9.81
CA CYS A 44 -13.47 -10.30 -8.49
C CYS A 44 -12.17 -10.04 -7.72
N ASP A 45 -12.27 -10.16 -6.40
CA ASP A 45 -11.13 -10.11 -5.50
C ASP A 45 -10.32 -11.42 -5.55
N SER A 46 -9.12 -11.39 -4.98
CA SER A 46 -8.10 -12.43 -5.17
C SER A 46 -8.45 -13.73 -4.46
N PRO A 47 -8.40 -14.90 -5.13
CA PRO A 47 -8.45 -16.18 -4.44
C PRO A 47 -7.17 -16.47 -3.67
N LEU A 48 -7.26 -17.37 -2.69
CA LEU A 48 -6.10 -17.88 -1.95
C LEU A 48 -5.02 -18.47 -2.88
N ALA A 49 -5.42 -19.12 -3.97
CA ALA A 49 -4.49 -19.69 -4.94
C ALA A 49 -3.60 -18.63 -5.59
N LEU A 50 -4.15 -17.45 -5.89
CA LEU A 50 -3.40 -16.31 -6.44
C LEU A 50 -2.39 -15.78 -5.41
N TRP A 51 -2.81 -15.60 -4.16
CA TRP A 51 -1.90 -15.13 -3.10
C TRP A 51 -0.73 -16.11 -2.87
N LYS A 52 -1.01 -17.41 -2.83
CA LYS A 52 0.01 -18.45 -2.68
C LYS A 52 1.03 -18.43 -3.80
N ILE A 53 0.59 -18.36 -5.06
CA ILE A 53 1.53 -18.35 -6.19
C ILE A 53 2.31 -17.04 -6.26
N ALA A 54 1.73 -15.90 -5.83
CA ALA A 54 2.44 -14.63 -5.70
C ALA A 54 3.60 -14.74 -4.71
N LEU A 55 3.35 -15.29 -3.52
CA LEU A 55 4.38 -15.50 -2.51
C LEU A 55 5.52 -16.41 -3.01
N LEU A 56 5.19 -17.47 -3.75
CA LEU A 56 6.20 -18.36 -4.34
C LEU A 56 7.05 -17.65 -5.40
N GLY A 57 6.43 -16.89 -6.31
CA GLY A 57 7.16 -16.10 -7.31
C GLY A 57 8.07 -15.04 -6.66
N MET A 58 7.59 -14.38 -5.61
CA MET A 58 8.40 -13.45 -4.82
C MET A 58 9.61 -14.15 -4.20
N LYS A 59 9.44 -15.36 -3.65
CA LYS A 59 10.51 -16.11 -3.00
C LYS A 59 11.59 -16.56 -3.99
N GLU A 60 11.19 -16.99 -5.17
CA GLU A 60 12.10 -17.42 -6.24
C GLU A 60 13.06 -16.28 -6.64
N GLU A 61 12.51 -15.08 -6.80
CA GLU A 61 13.21 -13.97 -7.41
C GLU A 61 13.86 -12.99 -6.40
N GLY A 62 13.31 -12.91 -5.18
CA GLY A 62 13.71 -11.93 -4.17
C GLY A 62 14.48 -12.51 -2.98
N GLN A 63 15.29 -13.55 -3.19
CA GLN A 63 16.04 -14.25 -2.14
C GLN A 63 16.96 -13.38 -1.27
N SER A 64 17.23 -12.14 -1.70
CA SER A 64 18.07 -11.17 -0.96
C SER A 64 17.28 -10.08 -0.23
N ALA A 65 15.95 -10.19 -0.18
CA ALA A 65 15.11 -9.27 0.57
C ALA A 65 15.32 -9.47 2.09
N GLU A 66 15.50 -8.37 2.82
CA GLU A 66 15.71 -8.36 4.27
C GLU A 66 14.40 -8.32 5.06
N PHE A 67 13.31 -7.89 4.42
CA PHE A 67 11.95 -7.84 5.00
C PHE A 67 10.89 -7.69 3.92
N MET A 68 9.62 -7.81 4.32
CA MET A 68 8.45 -7.51 3.50
C MET A 68 7.59 -6.41 4.13
N MET A 69 7.17 -5.46 3.31
CA MET A 69 6.14 -4.47 3.63
C MET A 69 4.82 -4.93 3.02
N LEU A 70 3.77 -5.01 3.82
CA LEU A 70 2.42 -5.34 3.37
C LEU A 70 1.48 -4.18 3.69
N SER A 71 1.28 -3.25 2.75
CA SER A 71 0.63 -1.96 3.04
C SER A 71 -0.90 -1.98 3.06
N GLY A 72 -1.52 -3.03 3.61
CA GLY A 72 -2.95 -3.11 3.89
C GLY A 72 -3.84 -3.57 2.75
N ASP A 73 -5.14 -3.62 3.04
CA ASP A 73 -6.19 -4.27 2.25
C ASP A 73 -5.87 -5.74 1.98
N SER A 74 -5.72 -6.47 3.08
CA SER A 74 -5.63 -7.93 3.07
C SER A 74 -6.96 -8.58 2.72
N SER A 75 -8.07 -7.93 3.10
CA SER A 75 -9.42 -8.49 2.97
C SER A 75 -10.13 -8.02 1.71
N ALA A 76 -10.90 -8.93 1.09
CA ALA A 76 -11.75 -8.60 -0.05
C ALA A 76 -12.85 -7.59 0.30
N HIS A 77 -13.34 -6.90 -0.73
CA HIS A 77 -14.47 -6.00 -0.67
C HIS A 77 -15.74 -6.74 -0.24
N GLY A 78 -16.61 -6.05 0.51
CA GLY A 78 -17.92 -6.59 0.88
C GLY A 78 -17.89 -7.72 1.93
N LEU A 79 -16.72 -8.03 2.52
CA LEU A 79 -16.64 -8.98 3.64
C LEU A 79 -17.12 -8.43 4.98
N THR A 80 -17.30 -7.11 5.09
CA THR A 80 -17.90 -6.47 6.25
C THR A 80 -19.36 -6.89 6.41
N ASP A 81 -19.76 -7.24 7.64
CA ASP A 81 -21.15 -7.53 7.98
C ASP A 81 -21.52 -6.99 9.38
N ASP A 82 -22.82 -7.01 9.71
CA ASP A 82 -23.35 -6.55 11.00
C ASP A 82 -22.92 -7.44 12.19
N HIS A 83 -22.17 -8.52 11.94
CA HIS A 83 -21.78 -9.52 12.94
C HIS A 83 -20.33 -9.38 13.43
N GLY A 84 -19.76 -8.17 13.32
CA GLY A 84 -18.41 -7.90 13.81
C GLY A 84 -17.30 -8.35 12.85
N SER A 85 -17.62 -8.51 11.56
CA SER A 85 -16.67 -8.76 10.47
C SER A 85 -15.71 -9.96 10.67
N PRO A 86 -16.18 -11.14 11.11
CA PRO A 86 -15.34 -12.34 11.24
C PRO A 86 -14.75 -12.79 9.88
N LYS A 87 -15.42 -12.48 8.77
CA LYS A 87 -14.93 -12.75 7.42
C LYS A 87 -13.68 -11.93 7.07
N VAL A 88 -13.64 -10.66 7.48
CA VAL A 88 -12.47 -9.78 7.37
C VAL A 88 -11.31 -10.37 8.17
N LEU A 89 -11.53 -10.70 9.45
CA LEU A 89 -10.49 -11.30 10.30
C LEU A 89 -9.97 -12.63 9.74
N LYS A 90 -10.85 -13.46 9.14
CA LYS A 90 -10.45 -14.69 8.45
C LYS A 90 -9.52 -14.40 7.28
N ALA A 91 -9.85 -13.43 6.42
CA ALA A 91 -9.00 -13.05 5.29
C ALA A 91 -7.63 -12.53 5.77
N MET A 92 -7.60 -11.60 6.74
CA MET A 92 -6.36 -11.08 7.33
C MET A 92 -5.49 -12.18 7.92
N SER A 93 -6.08 -13.14 8.65
CA SER A 93 -5.37 -14.29 9.22
C SER A 93 -4.78 -15.21 8.15
N MET A 94 -5.53 -15.46 7.07
CA MET A 94 -5.05 -16.25 5.93
C MET A 94 -3.91 -15.56 5.18
N VAL A 95 -4.02 -14.25 4.91
CA VAL A 95 -2.94 -13.48 4.28
C VAL A 95 -1.67 -13.54 5.12
N ALA A 96 -1.76 -13.26 6.42
CA ALA A 96 -0.63 -13.29 7.33
C ALA A 96 -0.01 -14.68 7.46
N SER A 97 -0.83 -15.72 7.65
CA SER A 97 -0.34 -17.09 7.83
C SER A 97 0.34 -17.65 6.59
N GLU A 98 -0.19 -17.42 5.39
CA GLU A 98 0.45 -17.87 4.15
C GLU A 98 1.76 -17.11 3.90
N ALA A 99 1.80 -15.80 4.15
CA ALA A 99 3.02 -15.01 4.01
C ALA A 99 4.13 -15.53 4.94
N HIS A 100 3.80 -15.76 6.21
CA HIS A 100 4.76 -16.25 7.21
C HIS A 100 5.24 -17.68 6.92
N LYS A 101 4.38 -18.54 6.36
CA LYS A 101 4.78 -19.89 5.92
C LYS A 101 5.84 -19.84 4.81
N VAL A 102 5.69 -18.93 3.84
CA VAL A 102 6.62 -18.83 2.71
C VAL A 102 7.90 -18.09 3.09
N PHE A 103 7.79 -17.08 3.95
CA PHE A 103 8.87 -16.22 4.42
C PHE A 103 9.03 -16.29 5.96
N PRO A 104 9.46 -17.44 6.52
CA PRO A 104 9.65 -17.59 7.97
C PRO A 104 10.91 -16.86 8.48
N ASP A 105 11.85 -16.58 7.60
CA ASP A 105 13.21 -16.14 7.94
C ASP A 105 13.43 -14.62 7.84
N ILE A 106 12.40 -13.87 7.44
CA ILE A 106 12.44 -12.39 7.36
C ILE A 106 11.19 -11.79 8.02
N PRO A 107 11.31 -10.61 8.66
CA PRO A 107 10.14 -9.95 9.22
C PRO A 107 9.19 -9.46 8.12
N ILE A 108 7.89 -9.46 8.44
CA ILE A 108 6.83 -8.93 7.59
C ILE A 108 6.09 -7.85 8.38
N PHE A 109 5.97 -6.67 7.78
CA PHE A 109 5.39 -5.48 8.39
C PHE A 109 4.06 -5.13 7.70
N PRO A 110 2.92 -5.63 8.23
CA PRO A 110 1.60 -5.30 7.74
C PRO A 110 1.12 -3.92 8.24
N ALA A 111 0.40 -3.19 7.40
CA ALA A 111 -0.40 -2.02 7.75
C ALA A 111 -1.90 -2.34 7.61
N ILE A 112 -2.75 -1.55 8.27
CA ILE A 112 -4.22 -1.68 8.15
C ILE A 112 -4.70 -0.85 6.96
N GLY A 113 -5.47 -1.47 6.07
CA GLY A 113 -6.23 -0.77 5.04
C GLY A 113 -7.71 -0.59 5.37
N ASN A 114 -8.46 0.08 4.49
CA ASN A 114 -9.88 0.38 4.73
C ASN A 114 -10.76 -0.87 4.74
N ASN A 115 -10.36 -1.94 4.03
CA ASN A 115 -11.06 -3.23 4.05
C ASN A 115 -10.62 -4.14 5.21
N ASP A 116 -9.60 -3.76 5.98
CA ASP A 116 -9.07 -4.53 7.13
C ASP A 116 -9.64 -4.07 8.49
N LEU A 117 -10.72 -3.29 8.45
CA LEU A 117 -11.39 -2.71 9.60
C LEU A 117 -12.68 -3.49 9.94
N PRO A 118 -13.24 -3.33 11.17
CA PRO A 118 -14.53 -3.92 11.54
C PRO A 118 -15.67 -3.56 10.58
N GLY A 119 -15.54 -2.46 9.85
CA GLY A 119 -16.29 -2.26 8.62
C GLY A 119 -15.55 -1.37 7.65
N HIS A 120 -15.99 -1.32 6.39
CA HIS A 120 -15.37 -0.48 5.36
C HIS A 120 -15.29 0.98 5.84
N TYR A 121 -14.07 1.47 6.09
CA TYR A 121 -13.79 2.78 6.71
C TYR A 121 -14.32 2.99 8.16
N ILE A 122 -14.77 1.95 8.86
CA ILE A 122 -15.27 2.04 10.23
C ILE A 122 -14.16 1.68 11.22
N LEU A 123 -13.56 2.69 11.84
CA LEU A 123 -12.50 2.51 12.83
C LEU A 123 -13.03 1.84 14.12
N PRO A 124 -12.24 0.93 14.75
CA PRO A 124 -12.57 0.35 16.04
C PRO A 124 -12.81 1.41 17.12
N ASN A 125 -13.84 1.20 17.94
CA ASN A 125 -14.15 2.05 19.11
C ASN A 125 -13.53 1.52 20.42
N ASN A 126 -12.75 0.44 20.35
CA ASN A 126 -11.98 -0.12 21.45
C ASN A 126 -10.78 -0.91 20.88
N SER A 127 -9.98 -1.52 21.77
CA SER A 127 -8.76 -2.24 21.37
C SER A 127 -8.98 -3.69 20.94
N ASP A 128 -10.17 -4.26 21.03
CA ASP A 128 -10.40 -5.71 20.83
C ASP A 128 -10.17 -6.15 19.38
N TRP A 129 -10.51 -5.31 18.41
CA TRP A 129 -10.15 -5.53 17.00
C TRP A 129 -8.63 -5.62 16.85
N TYR A 130 -7.90 -4.64 17.38
CA TYR A 130 -6.45 -4.59 17.31
C TYR A 130 -5.78 -5.73 18.10
N LYS A 131 -6.33 -6.16 19.23
CA LYS A 131 -5.84 -7.36 19.95
C LYS A 131 -5.94 -8.60 19.07
N THR A 132 -7.07 -8.79 18.40
CA THR A 132 -7.29 -9.93 17.51
C THR A 132 -6.34 -9.90 16.32
N VAL A 133 -6.23 -8.76 15.64
CA VAL A 133 -5.29 -8.58 14.51
C VAL A 133 -3.85 -8.78 14.96
N LEU A 134 -3.46 -8.25 16.12
CA LEU A 134 -2.10 -8.40 16.66
C LEU A 134 -1.75 -9.86 16.93
N SER A 135 -2.72 -10.71 17.30
CA SER A 135 -2.47 -12.14 17.50
C SER A 135 -1.98 -12.84 16.21
N TYR A 136 -2.41 -12.36 15.04
CA TYR A 136 -1.95 -12.87 13.74
C TYR A 136 -0.64 -12.23 13.30
N TRP A 137 -0.44 -10.94 13.59
CA TRP A 137 0.66 -10.15 13.03
C TRP A 137 1.91 -10.10 13.92
N ALA A 138 1.78 -10.28 15.25
CA ALA A 138 2.92 -10.23 16.15
C ALA A 138 4.02 -11.24 15.76
N PRO A 139 3.73 -12.51 15.38
CA PRO A 139 4.77 -13.44 14.95
C PRO A 139 5.53 -12.97 13.70
N LEU A 140 4.86 -12.28 12.78
CA LEU A 140 5.44 -11.73 11.56
C LEU A 140 6.33 -10.52 11.85
N ILE A 141 5.82 -9.58 12.67
CA ILE A 141 6.50 -8.31 13.00
C ILE A 141 7.71 -8.56 13.89
N LEU A 142 7.57 -9.43 14.90
CA LEU A 142 8.66 -9.83 15.79
C LEU A 142 9.61 -10.86 15.14
N CYS A 143 9.27 -11.30 13.93
CA CYS A 143 9.89 -12.40 13.21
C CYS A 143 10.22 -13.59 14.12
N SER A 144 9.20 -14.23 14.68
CA SER A 144 9.35 -15.27 15.71
C SER A 144 10.20 -16.46 15.26
N HIS A 145 10.23 -16.76 13.95
CA HIS A 145 11.02 -17.84 13.36
C HIS A 145 12.32 -17.39 12.68
N CYS A 146 12.64 -16.08 12.70
CA CYS A 146 13.89 -15.58 12.13
C CYS A 146 15.13 -16.26 12.75
N PRO A 147 16.19 -16.49 11.94
CA PRO A 147 17.49 -16.89 12.46
C PRO A 147 18.04 -15.90 13.49
N ARG A 148 18.89 -16.38 14.42
CA ARG A 148 19.52 -15.55 15.46
C ARG A 148 20.34 -14.37 14.92
N SER A 149 20.80 -14.46 13.66
CA SER A 149 21.53 -13.39 12.98
C SER A 149 20.64 -12.21 12.58
N VAL A 150 19.32 -12.39 12.53
CA VAL A 150 18.37 -11.32 12.24
C VAL A 150 18.01 -10.63 13.55
N GLU A 151 18.38 -9.35 13.65
CA GLU A 151 18.01 -8.50 14.78
C GLU A 151 16.49 -8.38 14.87
N LYS A 152 15.95 -8.48 16.09
CA LYS A 152 14.51 -8.35 16.32
C LYS A 152 14.07 -6.91 16.01
N PRO A 153 13.05 -6.70 15.16
CA PRO A 153 12.69 -5.34 14.74
C PRO A 153 12.13 -4.47 15.89
N THR A 154 11.51 -5.11 16.88
CA THR A 154 10.90 -4.47 18.07
C THR A 154 10.67 -5.53 19.15
N THR A 155 10.15 -5.11 20.30
CA THR A 155 9.66 -6.00 21.37
C THR A 155 8.14 -6.11 21.35
N MET A 156 7.58 -7.17 21.96
CA MET A 156 6.12 -7.29 22.10
C MET A 156 5.54 -6.14 22.93
N GLU A 157 6.26 -5.66 23.94
CA GLU A 157 5.86 -4.53 24.77
C GLU A 157 5.75 -3.23 23.95
N GLU A 158 6.80 -2.88 23.20
CA GLU A 158 6.81 -1.68 22.36
C GLU A 158 5.77 -1.76 21.23
N LEU A 159 5.61 -2.93 20.61
CA LEU A 159 4.62 -3.17 19.58
C LEU A 159 3.20 -3.00 20.13
N ALA A 160 2.86 -3.72 21.20
CA ALA A 160 1.52 -3.69 21.79
C ALA A 160 1.12 -2.29 22.27
N LYS A 161 2.08 -1.52 22.80
CA LYS A 161 1.83 -0.15 23.30
C LYS A 161 1.21 0.79 22.27
N THR A 162 1.58 0.65 20.99
CA THR A 162 1.07 1.52 19.91
C THR A 162 0.02 0.80 19.07
N PHE A 163 0.23 -0.48 18.81
CA PHE A 163 -0.67 -1.26 17.97
C PHE A 163 -2.06 -1.39 18.60
N LEU A 164 -2.16 -1.63 19.91
CA LEU A 164 -3.46 -1.78 20.58
C LEU A 164 -4.21 -0.45 20.73
N GLU A 165 -3.52 0.69 20.58
CA GLU A 165 -4.10 2.02 20.66
C GLU A 165 -4.74 2.45 19.33
N GLY A 166 -4.10 2.13 18.20
CA GLY A 166 -4.60 2.59 16.90
C GLY A 166 -4.10 1.81 15.69
N GLY A 167 -3.58 0.59 15.86
CA GLY A 167 -3.11 -0.24 14.74
C GLY A 167 -1.88 0.31 14.00
N TYR A 168 -1.24 1.34 14.53
CA TYR A 168 0.03 1.89 14.03
C TYR A 168 1.17 1.47 14.95
N TYR A 169 2.39 1.41 14.43
CA TYR A 169 3.56 0.99 15.18
C TYR A 169 4.86 1.43 14.50
N LYS A 170 5.97 1.18 15.18
CA LYS A 170 7.32 1.36 14.62
C LYS A 170 8.14 0.09 14.77
N VAL A 171 9.13 -0.05 13.90
CA VAL A 171 10.15 -1.08 13.99
C VAL A 171 11.51 -0.53 13.55
N ASN A 172 12.57 -1.08 14.10
CA ASN A 172 13.93 -0.88 13.60
C ASN A 172 14.17 -1.82 12.41
N ILE A 173 14.77 -1.29 11.34
CA ILE A 173 15.16 -2.05 10.15
C ILE A 173 16.62 -1.75 9.79
N ALA A 174 17.18 -2.52 8.86
CA ALA A 174 18.56 -2.35 8.38
C ALA A 174 19.61 -2.37 9.51
N GLY A 175 19.47 -3.32 10.45
CA GLY A 175 20.35 -3.45 11.63
C GLY A 175 20.33 -2.22 12.53
N GLY A 176 19.14 -1.67 12.80
CA GLY A 176 18.94 -0.52 13.66
C GLY A 176 19.27 0.85 13.05
N LYS A 177 19.79 0.91 11.82
CA LYS A 177 20.18 2.17 11.14
C LYS A 177 18.99 2.99 10.64
N MET A 178 17.84 2.33 10.44
CA MET A 178 16.63 2.97 9.97
C MET A 178 15.44 2.59 10.85
N ILE A 179 14.44 3.47 10.87
CA ILE A 179 13.15 3.23 11.52
C ILE A 179 12.10 3.14 10.42
N LEU A 180 11.29 2.07 10.43
CA LEU A 180 10.05 2.01 9.67
C LEU A 180 8.90 2.46 10.56
N LEU A 181 8.19 3.50 10.12
CA LEU A 181 6.95 3.96 10.73
C LEU A 181 5.78 3.40 9.92
N VAL A 182 4.99 2.53 10.55
CA VAL A 182 3.78 1.95 9.97
C VAL A 182 2.59 2.71 10.52
N LEU A 183 2.04 3.60 9.68
CA LEU A 183 0.94 4.48 10.03
C LEU A 183 -0.40 3.82 9.71
N ASN A 184 -1.38 4.02 10.60
CA ASN A 184 -2.76 3.73 10.32
C ASN A 184 -3.44 5.02 9.84
N THR A 185 -3.37 5.27 8.53
CA THR A 185 -3.87 6.50 7.92
C THR A 185 -5.39 6.52 7.76
N MET A 186 -6.10 5.47 8.23
CA MET A 186 -7.56 5.47 8.29
C MET A 186 -8.06 6.53 9.26
N TYR A 187 -7.30 6.79 10.33
CA TYR A 187 -7.53 7.89 11.27
C TYR A 187 -7.40 9.29 10.64
N TRP A 188 -6.78 9.40 9.47
CA TRP A 188 -6.60 10.68 8.78
C TRP A 188 -7.45 10.80 7.52
N ASN A 189 -8.10 9.71 7.09
CA ASN A 189 -8.91 9.65 5.90
C ASN A 189 -10.19 10.50 6.03
N ASN A 190 -10.69 11.01 4.91
CA ASN A 190 -11.84 11.91 4.85
C ASN A 190 -13.22 11.22 4.76
N ASN A 191 -13.31 9.89 4.68
CA ASN A 191 -14.59 9.18 4.71
C ASN A 191 -15.15 9.19 6.15
N TRP A 192 -16.35 9.77 6.31
CA TRP A 192 -16.85 10.18 7.62
C TRP A 192 -17.46 9.04 8.44
N TYR A 193 -16.75 8.65 9.50
CA TYR A 193 -17.31 8.24 10.79
C TYR A 193 -16.29 8.58 11.88
N THR A 194 -16.54 9.61 12.69
CA THR A 194 -15.60 10.04 13.73
C THR A 194 -16.33 10.32 15.04
N ASN A 195 -15.84 9.69 16.10
CA ASN A 195 -16.20 9.99 17.49
C ASN A 195 -14.97 10.54 18.22
N ASP A 196 -15.13 10.95 19.48
CA ASP A 196 -14.05 11.62 20.22
C ASP A 196 -12.82 10.71 20.43
N LEU A 197 -13.03 9.40 20.60
CA LEU A 197 -11.93 8.44 20.69
C LEU A 197 -11.13 8.38 19.38
N VAL A 198 -11.81 8.33 18.23
CA VAL A 198 -11.15 8.33 16.92
C VAL A 198 -10.31 9.59 16.72
N LYS A 199 -10.85 10.77 17.09
CA LYS A 199 -10.10 12.04 17.01
C LYS A 199 -8.88 12.03 17.92
N GLN A 200 -9.05 11.58 19.16
CA GLN A 200 -7.96 11.48 20.14
C GLN A 200 -6.82 10.58 19.63
N ILE A 201 -7.16 9.41 19.06
CA ILE A 201 -6.15 8.48 18.50
C ILE A 201 -5.46 9.11 17.29
N ALA A 202 -6.20 9.80 16.42
CA ALA A 202 -5.65 10.46 15.24
C ALA A 202 -4.65 11.58 15.61
N GLU A 203 -4.98 12.41 16.60
CA GLU A 203 -4.11 13.44 17.16
C GLU A 203 -2.89 12.84 17.85
N THR A 204 -3.08 11.77 18.63
CA THR A 204 -1.99 11.08 19.32
C THR A 204 -1.03 10.43 18.32
N GLN A 205 -1.54 9.84 17.23
CA GLN A 205 -0.71 9.31 16.15
C GLN A 205 0.11 10.41 15.48
N MET A 206 -0.47 11.59 15.22
CA MET A 206 0.27 12.72 14.64
C MET A 206 1.39 13.22 15.56
N GLN A 207 1.11 13.34 16.87
CA GLN A 207 2.13 13.73 17.84
C GLN A 207 3.26 12.69 17.90
N ARG A 208 2.93 11.39 18.00
CA ARG A 208 3.93 10.31 18.00
C ARG A 208 4.73 10.27 16.71
N PHE A 209 4.10 10.53 15.56
CA PHE A 209 4.77 10.61 14.28
C PHE A 209 5.85 11.71 14.31
N LYS A 210 5.50 12.93 14.75
CA LYS A 210 6.45 14.03 14.94
C LYS A 210 7.59 13.64 15.90
N ASP A 211 7.26 13.02 17.04
CA ASP A 211 8.25 12.62 18.04
C ASP A 211 9.22 11.57 17.50
N GLN A 212 8.74 10.61 16.68
CA GLN A 212 9.61 9.62 16.05
C GLN A 212 10.51 10.22 14.97
N LEU A 213 10.03 11.21 14.21
CA LEU A 213 10.87 11.94 13.26
C LEU A 213 11.99 12.71 13.97
N GLN A 214 11.66 13.39 15.07
CA GLN A 214 12.64 14.09 15.89
C GLN A 214 13.65 13.11 16.51
N LEU A 215 13.18 12.00 17.09
CA LEU A 215 14.04 10.96 17.65
C LEU A 215 15.00 10.40 16.59
N ALA A 216 14.51 10.14 15.38
CA ALA A 216 15.35 9.65 14.28
C ALA A 216 16.43 10.69 13.91
N LYS A 217 16.08 11.98 13.88
CA LYS A 217 17.02 13.07 13.65
C LYS A 217 18.12 13.09 14.71
N ASP A 218 17.73 13.06 15.98
CA ASP A 218 18.65 13.11 17.12
C ASP A 218 19.59 11.89 17.13
N GLN A 219 19.07 10.73 16.75
CA GLN A 219 19.83 9.48 16.65
C GLN A 219 20.56 9.30 15.32
N LYS A 220 20.50 10.28 14.40
CA LYS A 220 21.09 10.21 13.05
C LYS A 220 20.64 8.99 12.24
N LYS A 221 19.40 8.53 12.46
CA LYS A 221 18.74 7.47 11.71
C LYS A 221 17.95 8.03 10.55
N ARG A 222 17.66 7.18 9.55
CA ARG A 222 16.71 7.51 8.47
C ARG A 222 15.35 6.87 8.75
N VAL A 223 14.30 7.48 8.24
CA VAL A 223 12.92 7.02 8.42
C VAL A 223 12.32 6.57 7.10
N LEU A 224 11.79 5.36 7.05
CA LEU A 224 10.90 4.90 6.00
C LEU A 224 9.47 4.96 6.53
N ILE A 225 8.54 5.49 5.73
CA ILE A 225 7.13 5.62 6.11
C ILE A 225 6.30 4.66 5.26
N MET A 226 5.44 3.90 5.91
CA MET A 226 4.42 3.08 5.28
C MET A 226 3.04 3.50 5.77
N SER A 227 2.10 3.54 4.84
CA SER A 227 0.68 3.81 5.08
C SER A 227 -0.15 2.97 4.12
N HIS A 228 -1.47 2.92 4.30
CA HIS A 228 -2.37 2.33 3.31
C HIS A 228 -2.94 3.39 2.35
N ILE A 229 -3.82 4.27 2.83
CA ILE A 229 -4.31 5.39 2.05
C ILE A 229 -3.24 6.50 2.05
N PRO A 230 -2.75 6.94 0.88
CA PRO A 230 -1.73 8.00 0.80
C PRO A 230 -2.33 9.40 0.97
N PRO A 231 -1.49 10.40 1.28
CA PRO A 231 -1.88 11.80 1.17
C PRO A 231 -2.04 12.22 -0.29
N GLY A 232 -2.77 13.31 -0.52
CA GLY A 232 -3.06 13.82 -1.85
C GLY A 232 -4.43 13.37 -2.35
N GLY A 233 -4.62 13.46 -3.67
CA GLY A 233 -5.87 13.14 -4.32
C GLY A 233 -5.84 11.94 -5.26
N ASP A 234 -7.01 11.56 -5.72
CA ASP A 234 -7.21 10.55 -6.75
C ASP A 234 -7.06 11.20 -8.15
N PRO A 235 -6.17 10.69 -9.02
CA PRO A 235 -6.06 11.17 -10.39
C PRO A 235 -7.32 10.95 -11.24
N TYR A 236 -8.24 10.05 -10.82
CA TYR A 236 -9.42 9.69 -11.58
C TYR A 236 -10.56 10.69 -11.42
N ASP A 237 -10.91 11.05 -10.19
CA ASP A 237 -12.03 11.94 -9.88
C ASP A 237 -11.63 13.25 -9.18
N GLY A 238 -10.34 13.41 -8.84
CA GLY A 238 -9.83 14.59 -8.14
C GLY A 238 -10.20 14.66 -6.65
N SER A 239 -10.82 13.62 -6.09
CA SER A 239 -11.14 13.55 -4.66
C SER A 239 -9.86 13.49 -3.82
N TYR A 240 -9.91 14.01 -2.59
CA TYR A 240 -8.77 14.04 -1.68
C TYR A 240 -8.93 13.06 -0.55
N PHE A 241 -7.91 12.30 -0.23
CA PHE A 241 -8.08 11.20 0.71
C PHE A 241 -8.02 11.59 2.17
N TRP A 242 -7.30 12.65 2.54
CA TRP A 242 -7.03 12.97 3.95
C TRP A 242 -7.67 14.28 4.35
N HIS A 243 -8.08 14.38 5.62
CA HIS A 243 -8.49 15.65 6.21
C HIS A 243 -7.32 16.66 6.20
N LYS A 244 -7.60 17.92 5.81
CA LYS A 244 -6.60 19.01 5.77
C LYS A 244 -5.84 19.16 7.10
N GLN A 245 -6.50 18.93 8.23
CA GLN A 245 -5.91 19.01 9.57
C GLN A 245 -4.75 18.02 9.82
N TYR A 246 -4.70 16.90 9.09
CA TYR A 246 -3.60 15.93 9.19
C TYR A 246 -2.66 16.01 7.99
N LEU A 247 -3.20 16.27 6.80
CA LEU A 247 -2.44 16.44 5.57
C LEU A 247 -1.41 17.57 5.68
N ILE A 248 -1.81 18.74 6.18
CA ILE A 248 -0.93 19.93 6.24
C ILE A 248 0.24 19.69 7.20
N PRO A 249 0.03 19.25 8.47
CA PRO A 249 1.14 18.90 9.35
C PRO A 249 2.02 17.78 8.78
N TYR A 250 1.42 16.73 8.21
CA TYR A 250 2.20 15.63 7.63
C TYR A 250 3.13 16.11 6.50
N ALA A 251 2.63 16.93 5.58
CA ALA A 251 3.43 17.50 4.49
C ALA A 251 4.52 18.44 5.02
N SER A 252 4.19 19.30 5.98
CA SER A 252 5.15 20.20 6.63
C SER A 252 6.29 19.44 7.34
N LEU A 253 5.95 18.36 8.04
CA LEU A 253 6.93 17.51 8.71
C LEU A 253 7.81 16.77 7.70
N THR A 254 7.21 16.10 6.71
CA THR A 254 7.95 15.18 5.82
C THR A 254 8.70 15.87 4.69
N ALA A 255 8.11 16.89 4.07
CA ALA A 255 8.74 17.63 2.97
C ALA A 255 9.45 18.91 3.43
N GLY A 256 9.17 19.37 4.65
CA GLY A 256 9.81 20.54 5.25
C GLY A 256 10.81 20.17 6.34
N GLN A 257 10.33 20.09 7.59
CA GLN A 257 11.16 20.05 8.79
C GLN A 257 12.12 18.84 8.86
N PHE A 258 11.70 17.68 8.36
CA PHE A 258 12.41 16.40 8.44
C PHE A 258 12.72 15.77 7.07
N HIS A 259 12.75 16.57 6.00
CA HIS A 259 13.03 16.08 4.65
C HIS A 259 14.41 15.38 4.52
N ASP A 260 15.37 15.75 5.38
CA ASP A 260 16.72 15.17 5.44
C ASP A 260 16.75 13.81 6.16
N VAL A 261 15.72 13.51 6.95
CA VAL A 261 15.59 12.28 7.75
C VAL A 261 14.71 11.26 7.04
N VAL A 262 13.65 11.70 6.36
CA VAL A 262 12.70 10.84 5.66
C VAL A 262 13.33 10.31 4.37
N ALA A 263 13.58 9.00 4.31
CA ALA A 263 14.08 8.30 3.13
C ALA A 263 12.99 8.01 2.10
N GLY A 264 11.72 7.98 2.51
CA GLY A 264 10.58 7.80 1.60
C GLY A 264 9.26 7.55 2.30
N ASN A 265 8.16 7.77 1.57
CA ASN A 265 6.85 7.20 1.88
C ASN A 265 6.50 6.23 0.75
N THR A 266 6.34 4.95 1.08
CA THR A 266 6.24 3.90 0.06
C THR A 266 4.92 3.94 -0.69
N ARG A 267 3.81 4.40 -0.13
CA ARG A 267 2.55 4.57 -0.89
C ARG A 267 2.54 5.80 -1.78
N ILE A 268 3.15 6.91 -1.36
CA ILE A 268 3.32 8.09 -2.22
C ILE A 268 4.22 7.72 -3.39
N GLN A 269 5.35 7.04 -3.12
CA GLN A 269 6.24 6.56 -4.17
C GLN A 269 5.53 5.54 -5.05
N GLN A 270 4.84 4.53 -4.49
CA GLN A 270 4.08 3.56 -5.28
C GLN A 270 3.03 4.24 -6.17
N ARG A 271 2.28 5.23 -5.69
CA ARG A 271 1.32 5.97 -6.54
C ARG A 271 1.97 6.90 -7.57
N LYS A 272 3.07 7.56 -7.23
CA LYS A 272 3.81 8.43 -8.18
C LYS A 272 4.60 7.61 -9.21
N LEU A 273 4.95 6.37 -8.89
CA LEU A 273 5.64 5.44 -9.78
C LEU A 273 4.64 4.58 -10.58
N CYS A 274 3.45 4.34 -10.01
CA CYS A 274 2.45 3.38 -10.47
C CYS A 274 1.05 3.94 -10.20
N ALA A 275 0.66 5.02 -10.87
CA ALA A 275 -0.65 5.63 -10.68
C ALA A 275 -1.81 4.64 -10.99
N ALA A 276 -2.21 3.90 -9.96
CA ALA A 276 -3.43 3.11 -9.75
C ALA A 276 -3.75 1.93 -10.70
N VAL A 277 -3.45 0.71 -10.23
CA VAL A 277 -4.21 -0.52 -10.55
C VAL A 277 -5.16 -0.79 -9.39
N ARG A 278 -6.39 -1.18 -9.72
CA ARG A 278 -7.45 -1.67 -8.80
C ARG A 278 -7.13 -3.02 -8.13
N ASN A 279 -5.91 -3.54 -8.29
CA ASN A 279 -5.41 -4.78 -7.71
C ASN A 279 -3.89 -4.68 -7.65
N SER A 280 -3.33 -4.91 -6.48
CA SER A 280 -1.93 -4.66 -6.22
C SER A 280 -0.97 -5.60 -6.91
N ILE A 281 0.13 -5.03 -7.41
CA ILE A 281 1.53 -5.31 -7.03
C ILE A 281 2.35 -4.26 -7.78
N CYS A 282 3.01 -3.35 -7.08
CA CYS A 282 4.06 -2.52 -7.69
C CYS A 282 5.34 -2.68 -6.88
N ASN A 283 5.99 -3.82 -7.10
CA ASN A 283 7.43 -4.00 -6.98
C ASN A 283 7.86 -5.24 -7.78
N SER A 284 8.43 -4.99 -8.96
CA SER A 284 9.29 -5.88 -9.76
C SER A 284 8.81 -7.27 -10.20
N PHE A 285 7.61 -7.76 -9.83
CA PHE A 285 7.08 -9.02 -10.36
C PHE A 285 5.65 -8.85 -10.83
N PHE A 286 5.41 -9.13 -12.10
CA PHE A 286 4.12 -9.05 -12.75
C PHE A 286 3.59 -10.46 -12.91
N LEU A 287 2.30 -10.63 -12.60
CA LEU A 287 1.55 -11.73 -13.17
C LEU A 287 1.08 -11.26 -14.53
N PHE A 288 1.32 -12.06 -15.58
CA PHE A 288 0.49 -11.92 -16.77
C PHE A 288 -0.94 -12.24 -16.36
N SER A 289 -1.81 -11.22 -16.28
CA SER A 289 -3.26 -11.41 -16.16
C SER A 289 -3.81 -11.90 -17.50
N LEU A 290 -3.41 -13.10 -17.89
CA LEU A 290 -4.18 -13.95 -18.77
C LEU A 290 -4.78 -15.00 -17.85
N VAL A 291 -6.02 -14.70 -17.49
CA VAL A 291 -6.85 -15.38 -16.49
C VAL A 291 -7.32 -16.77 -16.97
N GLU A 292 -6.65 -17.30 -17.99
CA GLU A 292 -7.00 -18.51 -18.73
C GLU A 292 -5.94 -19.61 -18.61
N PHE A 293 -4.84 -19.37 -17.89
CA PHE A 293 -3.78 -20.38 -17.77
C PHE A 293 -3.98 -21.28 -16.55
N ALA A 294 -3.95 -22.59 -16.79
CA ALA A 294 -3.82 -23.60 -15.74
C ALA A 294 -2.52 -23.46 -14.93
N HIS A 295 -1.53 -22.71 -15.45
CA HIS A 295 -0.20 -22.55 -14.86
C HIS A 295 0.27 -21.08 -15.00
N PRO A 296 -0.05 -20.20 -14.05
CA PRO A 296 0.38 -18.80 -14.10
C PRO A 296 1.89 -18.71 -13.86
N VAL A 297 2.55 -17.82 -14.61
CA VAL A 297 4.00 -17.59 -14.53
C VAL A 297 4.23 -16.12 -14.21
N TRP A 298 4.90 -15.84 -13.09
CA TRP A 298 5.37 -14.50 -12.76
C TRP A 298 6.52 -14.13 -13.68
N LYS A 299 6.48 -12.90 -14.22
CA LYS A 299 7.55 -12.37 -15.05
C LYS A 299 8.01 -11.03 -14.50
N PHE A 300 9.31 -10.80 -14.61
CA PHE A 300 9.88 -9.49 -14.40
C PHE A 300 9.36 -8.53 -15.49
N ASP A 301 8.76 -7.41 -15.10
CA ASP A 301 8.39 -6.34 -16.05
C ASP A 301 9.55 -5.41 -16.31
N SER A 302 10.02 -4.72 -15.27
CA SER A 302 11.00 -3.66 -15.46
C SER A 302 11.74 -3.26 -14.19
N THR A 303 12.92 -2.68 -14.39
CA THR A 303 13.57 -1.89 -13.35
C THR A 303 13.19 -0.43 -13.60
N PHE A 304 12.57 0.21 -12.61
CA PHE A 304 12.14 1.61 -12.71
C PHE A 304 13.23 2.53 -13.30
N SER A 305 14.46 2.39 -12.82
CA SER A 305 15.56 3.26 -13.25
C SER A 305 16.01 3.06 -14.70
N ARG A 306 15.77 1.87 -15.27
CA ARG A 306 16.03 1.53 -16.68
C ARG A 306 14.87 1.95 -17.58
N LYS A 307 13.64 1.73 -17.13
CA LYS A 307 12.42 2.11 -17.86
C LYS A 307 12.24 3.62 -17.96
N TYR A 308 12.53 4.34 -16.88
CA TYR A 308 12.38 5.79 -16.81
C TYR A 308 13.73 6.47 -16.53
N PRO A 309 14.57 6.66 -17.57
CA PRO A 309 15.88 7.27 -17.41
C PRO A 309 15.77 8.73 -16.94
N SER A 310 16.71 9.14 -16.09
CA SER A 310 16.78 10.47 -15.48
C SER A 310 18.24 10.84 -15.26
N LYS A 311 18.51 12.15 -15.19
CA LYS A 311 19.83 12.68 -14.78
C LYS A 311 20.16 12.34 -13.32
N HIS A 312 19.15 12.09 -12.49
CA HIS A 312 19.26 11.70 -11.09
C HIS A 312 19.39 10.17 -10.97
N LYS A 313 20.47 9.71 -10.32
CA LYS A 313 20.75 8.27 -10.17
C LYS A 313 19.85 7.61 -9.12
N LEU A 314 19.51 8.32 -8.05
CA LEU A 314 18.66 7.83 -6.96
C LEU A 314 17.19 8.06 -7.28
N ILE A 315 16.30 7.31 -6.61
CA ILE A 315 14.86 7.60 -6.63
C ILE A 315 14.59 8.61 -5.51
N ASP A 316 14.82 9.88 -5.80
CA ASP A 316 14.65 11.02 -4.90
C ASP A 316 13.58 12.00 -5.42
N ALA A 317 13.31 13.05 -4.65
CA ALA A 317 12.28 14.04 -4.99
C ALA A 317 12.56 14.72 -6.35
N ASP A 318 13.82 15.03 -6.65
CA ASP A 318 14.22 15.69 -7.89
C ASP A 318 14.02 14.79 -9.11
N ARG A 319 14.35 13.50 -9.00
CA ARG A 319 14.06 12.52 -10.05
C ARG A 319 12.57 12.43 -10.32
N ILE A 320 11.76 12.31 -9.27
CA ILE A 320 10.31 12.19 -9.41
C ILE A 320 9.72 13.47 -10.00
N ASP A 321 10.22 14.64 -9.62
CA ASP A 321 9.81 15.92 -10.21
C ASP A 321 10.19 16.00 -11.71
N GLU A 322 11.42 15.62 -12.09
CA GLU A 322 11.84 15.56 -13.50
C GLU A 322 10.92 14.63 -14.32
N LEU A 323 10.66 13.43 -13.82
CA LEU A 323 9.83 12.43 -14.49
C LEU A 323 8.36 12.86 -14.55
N ASN A 324 7.85 13.54 -13.51
CA ASN A 324 6.51 14.10 -13.52
C ASN A 324 6.37 15.18 -14.60
N HIS A 325 7.36 16.07 -14.78
CA HIS A 325 7.31 17.07 -15.86
C HIS A 325 7.28 16.44 -17.26
N LYS A 326 7.89 15.26 -17.45
CA LYS A 326 7.79 14.51 -18.72
C LYS A 326 6.36 14.06 -19.02
N LEU A 327 5.50 13.90 -18.01
CA LEU A 327 4.09 13.58 -18.23
C LEU A 327 3.39 14.65 -19.04
N ILE A 328 3.76 15.93 -19.01
CA ILE A 328 3.11 17.00 -19.79
C ILE A 328 3.94 17.48 -20.99
N SER A 329 5.10 16.88 -21.25
CA SER A 329 5.94 17.23 -22.39
C SER A 329 5.25 16.90 -23.72
N GLN A 330 5.11 17.90 -24.58
CA GLN A 330 4.48 17.77 -25.91
C GLN A 330 5.43 17.18 -26.97
N THR A 331 6.75 17.27 -26.75
CA THR A 331 7.76 16.83 -27.73
C THR A 331 8.05 15.32 -27.66
N GLU A 332 7.65 14.64 -26.58
CA GLU A 332 8.00 13.24 -26.31
C GLU A 332 6.80 12.43 -25.78
N GLY A 333 5.74 12.27 -26.59
CA GLY A 333 4.61 11.40 -26.26
C GLY A 333 5.00 9.95 -25.89
N ARG A 334 6.25 9.55 -26.16
CA ARG A 334 6.86 8.29 -25.75
C ARG A 334 6.78 8.06 -24.23
N TYR A 335 7.09 9.05 -23.40
CA TYR A 335 7.07 8.87 -21.94
C TYR A 335 5.65 8.56 -21.43
N TRP A 336 4.66 9.30 -21.93
CA TRP A 336 3.25 9.05 -21.63
C TRP A 336 2.81 7.65 -22.08
N ASN A 337 3.17 7.26 -23.30
CA ASN A 337 2.84 5.96 -23.88
C ASN A 337 3.51 4.77 -23.15
N GLU A 338 4.65 4.99 -22.50
CA GLU A 338 5.29 3.98 -21.64
C GLU A 338 4.73 3.96 -20.21
N TYR A 339 4.33 5.13 -19.70
CA TYR A 339 3.79 5.28 -18.35
C TYR A 339 2.37 4.71 -18.24
N MET A 340 1.48 5.02 -19.18
CA MET A 340 0.06 4.67 -19.11
C MET A 340 -0.28 3.17 -19.15
N PRO A 341 0.47 2.30 -19.85
CA PRO A 341 0.31 0.86 -19.68
C PRO A 341 0.82 0.38 -18.32
N SER A 342 1.86 1.03 -17.78
CA SER A 342 2.45 0.65 -16.49
C SER A 342 1.53 0.91 -15.31
N THR A 343 0.59 1.85 -15.44
CA THR A 343 -0.41 2.15 -14.40
C THR A 343 -1.41 1.02 -14.20
N THR A 344 -1.59 0.13 -15.18
CA THR A 344 -2.56 -0.97 -15.17
C THR A 344 -1.89 -2.34 -15.23
N SER A 345 -0.60 -2.39 -14.92
CA SER A 345 0.23 -3.58 -15.10
C SER A 345 0.19 -4.18 -16.52
N HIS A 346 0.03 -3.33 -17.52
CA HIS A 346 -0.12 -3.64 -18.96
C HIS A 346 -1.36 -4.48 -19.32
N TYR A 347 -2.38 -4.51 -18.47
CA TYR A 347 -3.61 -5.25 -18.78
C TYR A 347 -4.51 -4.50 -19.78
N GLN A 348 -4.90 -3.27 -19.44
CA GLN A 348 -5.71 -2.39 -20.29
C GLN A 348 -5.18 -0.98 -20.17
N LEU A 349 -5.22 -0.16 -21.23
CA LEU A 349 -4.78 1.23 -21.10
C LEU A 349 -5.66 1.95 -20.07
N GLY A 350 -5.02 2.51 -19.03
CA GLY A 350 -5.73 3.33 -18.05
C GLY A 350 -6.34 4.57 -18.71
N SER A 351 -7.45 5.06 -18.15
CA SER A 351 -8.10 6.30 -18.58
C SER A 351 -7.80 7.41 -17.56
N TYR A 352 -6.67 8.10 -17.73
CA TYR A 352 -6.35 9.28 -16.93
C TYR A 352 -6.35 10.52 -17.80
N ASP A 353 -6.96 11.60 -17.30
CA ASP A 353 -6.65 12.92 -17.81
C ASP A 353 -5.18 13.24 -17.52
N ARG A 354 -4.45 13.62 -18.57
CA ARG A 354 -3.01 13.83 -18.54
C ARG A 354 -2.61 14.94 -17.58
N PHE A 355 -3.40 16.00 -17.51
CA PHE A 355 -3.11 17.17 -16.68
C PHE A 355 -3.52 16.94 -15.23
N ALA A 356 -4.67 16.30 -14.99
CA ALA A 356 -5.10 15.88 -13.66
C ALA A 356 -4.08 14.93 -13.03
N LEU A 357 -3.61 13.93 -13.77
CA LEU A 357 -2.57 13.01 -13.32
C LEU A 357 -1.26 13.74 -12.97
N TYR A 358 -0.79 14.64 -13.84
CA TYR A 358 0.38 15.47 -13.56
C TYR A 358 0.20 16.31 -12.29
N CYS A 359 -0.94 16.98 -12.15
CA CYS A 359 -1.21 17.88 -11.04
C CYS A 359 -1.32 17.12 -9.71
N VAL A 360 -2.01 15.98 -9.68
CA VAL A 360 -2.18 15.21 -8.43
C VAL A 360 -0.88 14.53 -8.00
N MET A 361 -0.02 14.14 -8.94
CA MET A 361 1.32 13.63 -8.64
C MET A 361 2.25 14.73 -8.12
N ARG A 362 2.01 15.99 -8.52
CA ARG A 362 2.83 17.14 -8.10
C ARG A 362 2.38 17.75 -6.78
N TYR A 363 1.08 17.82 -6.55
CA TYR A 363 0.47 18.59 -5.46
C TYR A 363 -0.36 17.67 -4.57
N VAL A 364 0.03 17.64 -3.30
CA VAL A 364 -0.68 16.85 -2.27
C VAL A 364 -1.81 17.65 -1.61
N SER A 365 -1.95 18.94 -1.90
CA SER A 365 -3.03 19.79 -1.41
C SER A 365 -4.07 20.00 -2.52
N GLU A 366 -5.34 19.97 -2.14
CA GLU A 366 -6.46 20.20 -3.06
C GLU A 366 -6.37 21.58 -3.73
N ASP A 367 -6.07 22.61 -2.94
CA ASP A 367 -6.03 23.98 -3.43
C ASP A 367 -4.92 24.17 -4.49
N ASP A 368 -3.75 23.53 -4.30
CA ASP A 368 -2.66 23.63 -5.29
C ASP A 368 -2.90 22.73 -6.51
N PHE A 369 -3.56 21.59 -6.32
CA PHE A 369 -4.04 20.77 -7.44
C PHE A 369 -5.03 21.53 -8.31
N GLN A 370 -6.02 22.21 -7.72
CA GLN A 370 -7.00 22.98 -8.49
C GLN A 370 -6.32 24.11 -9.26
N LYS A 371 -5.42 24.88 -8.61
CA LYS A 371 -4.62 25.91 -9.30
C LYS A 371 -3.74 25.35 -10.41
N CYS A 372 -3.21 24.14 -10.25
CA CYS A 372 -2.44 23.47 -11.29
C CYS A 372 -3.33 23.08 -12.46
N HIS A 373 -4.46 22.43 -12.16
CA HIS A 373 -5.38 21.90 -13.15
C HIS A 373 -6.04 23.03 -13.97
N GLU A 374 -6.38 24.15 -13.33
CA GLU A 374 -6.90 25.34 -13.99
C GLU A 374 -5.95 25.95 -15.03
N LYS A 375 -4.62 25.83 -14.86
CA LYS A 375 -3.65 26.32 -15.85
C LYS A 375 -3.70 25.55 -17.16
N PHE A 376 -4.23 24.34 -17.15
CA PHE A 376 -4.32 23.47 -18.33
C PHE A 376 -5.73 23.40 -18.91
N LYS A 377 -6.73 24.06 -18.30
CA LYS A 377 -8.05 24.24 -18.90
C LYS A 377 -7.92 25.15 -20.12
N VAL A 378 -8.06 24.60 -21.31
CA VAL A 378 -8.13 25.37 -22.55
C VAL A 378 -9.55 25.90 -22.68
N SER A 379 -9.71 27.21 -22.85
CA SER A 379 -11.02 27.83 -23.11
C SER A 379 -11.62 27.28 -24.41
N GLY A 380 -12.67 26.47 -24.34
CA GLY A 380 -13.44 26.00 -25.50
C GLY A 380 -13.35 24.50 -25.82
N GLY A 381 -12.95 23.64 -24.87
CA GLY A 381 -13.05 22.18 -24.97
C GLY A 381 -13.98 21.62 -23.90
#